data_AF-A0A2S8ETZ6-F1
#
_entry.id   AF-A0A2S8ETZ6-F1
#
_cell.length_a   1.000
_cell.length_b   1.000
_cell.length_c   1.000
_cell.angle_alpha   90.00
_cell.angle_beta   90.00
_cell.angle_gamma   90.00
#
_symmetry.space_group_name_H-M   'P 1'
#
loop_
_entity.id
_entity.type
_entity.pdbx_description
1 polymer ?
#
loop_
_entity_poly.entity_id
_entity_poly.type
_entity_poly.pdbx_seq_one_letter_code
_entity_poly.pdbx_strand_id
1 'polypeptide(L)'
;MTDSAQAATDSGKSLRRSVLIGLVVALSLGGGGFYATYSGRILAAESPADLPPSVADIAFIPLEPIIIGIESGSETRHLRFAATLEVARTHRDDVRHLLPRITDVLNSFLRAVDLGEVGDPTRLMRLRAQMLRRVRIVSGEGRVRDLLINEFVLN
;
A
#
# COMPACT_ATOMS: atom_id res chain seq x y z
N MET A 1 -43.51 -30.50 -74.04
CA MET A 1 -44.24 -30.84 -72.81
C MET A 1 -43.27 -31.62 -71.93
N THR A 2 -42.64 -30.99 -70.93
CA THR A 2 -43.13 -30.87 -69.53
C THR A 2 -43.41 -32.26 -68.96
N ASP A 3 -42.68 -32.70 -67.94
CA ASP A 3 -43.07 -32.34 -66.58
C ASP A 3 -41.91 -32.33 -65.57
N SER A 4 -42.04 -31.43 -64.61
CA SER A 4 -41.11 -31.14 -63.52
C SER A 4 -41.47 -31.96 -62.29
N ALA A 5 -40.55 -32.76 -61.75
CA ALA A 5 -40.71 -33.39 -60.43
C ALA A 5 -39.85 -32.68 -59.38
N GLN A 6 -40.54 -32.01 -58.46
CA GLN A 6 -40.03 -31.37 -57.25
C GLN A 6 -39.28 -32.34 -56.33
N ALA A 7 -38.33 -31.82 -55.57
CA ALA A 7 -38.10 -32.28 -54.19
C ALA A 7 -37.87 -31.06 -53.30
N ALA A 8 -38.84 -30.82 -52.43
CA ALA A 8 -38.87 -29.71 -51.48
C ALA A 8 -37.77 -29.85 -50.42
N THR A 9 -37.11 -28.75 -50.13
CA THR A 9 -36.11 -28.61 -49.06
C THR A 9 -36.79 -28.52 -47.70
N ASP A 10 -36.52 -29.48 -46.82
CA ASP A 10 -37.01 -29.52 -45.44
C ASP A 10 -35.88 -29.03 -44.49
N SER A 11 -35.65 -27.71 -44.41
CA SER A 11 -34.45 -27.11 -43.77
C SER A 11 -34.70 -26.48 -42.39
N GLY A 12 -35.89 -26.61 -41.80
CA GLY A 12 -36.26 -25.88 -40.58
C GLY A 12 -35.79 -26.49 -39.25
N LYS A 13 -35.56 -27.81 -39.18
CA LYS A 13 -35.35 -28.52 -37.90
C LYS A 13 -33.88 -28.71 -37.52
N SER A 14 -32.97 -28.75 -38.49
CA SER A 14 -31.52 -28.87 -38.26
C SER A 14 -30.87 -27.55 -37.86
N LEU A 15 -31.37 -26.42 -38.40
CA LEU A 15 -30.85 -25.09 -38.10
C LEU A 15 -31.10 -24.66 -36.64
N ARG A 16 -32.26 -25.00 -36.07
CA ARG A 16 -32.54 -24.71 -34.65
C ARG A 16 -31.64 -25.51 -33.71
N ARG A 17 -31.27 -26.74 -34.09
CA ARG A 17 -30.35 -27.59 -33.31
C ARG A 17 -28.91 -27.08 -33.39
N SER A 18 -28.44 -26.65 -34.56
CA SER A 18 -27.10 -26.08 -34.70
C SER A 18 -26.95 -24.74 -33.97
N VAL A 19 -28.00 -23.90 -33.97
CA VAL A 19 -28.02 -22.65 -33.18
C VAL A 19 -27.99 -22.91 -31.68
N LEU A 20 -28.76 -23.89 -31.18
CA LEU A 20 -28.75 -24.27 -29.76
C LEU A 20 -27.37 -24.80 -29.32
N ILE A 21 -26.75 -25.65 -30.14
CA ILE A 21 -25.41 -26.17 -29.86
C ILE A 21 -24.39 -25.03 -29.88
N GLY A 22 -24.47 -24.13 -30.87
CA GLY A 22 -23.62 -22.95 -30.94
C GLY A 22 -23.76 -22.04 -29.72
N LEU A 23 -24.99 -21.84 -29.22
CA LEU A 23 -25.25 -21.05 -28.02
C LEU A 23 -24.63 -21.68 -26.77
N VAL A 24 -24.77 -22.99 -26.58
CA VAL A 24 -24.20 -23.70 -25.43
C VAL A 24 -22.68 -23.67 -25.46
N VAL A 25 -22.08 -23.87 -26.64
CA VAL A 25 -20.62 -23.77 -26.82
C VAL A 25 -20.13 -22.36 -26.55
N ALA A 26 -20.82 -21.34 -27.06
CA ALA A 26 -20.47 -19.94 -26.82
C ALA A 26 -20.56 -19.56 -25.34
N LEU A 27 -21.60 -20.02 -24.62
CA LEU A 27 -21.74 -19.80 -23.17
C LEU A 27 -20.66 -20.54 -22.38
N SER A 28 -20.31 -21.76 -22.79
CA SER A 28 -19.28 -22.55 -22.11
C SER A 28 -17.88 -21.95 -22.30
N LEU A 29 -17.55 -21.52 -23.53
CA LEU A 29 -16.29 -20.83 -23.83
C LEU A 29 -16.23 -19.43 -23.20
N GLY A 30 -17.34 -18.68 -23.26
CA GLY A 30 -17.44 -17.36 -22.64
C GLY A 30 -17.34 -17.43 -21.11
N GLY A 31 -18.09 -18.31 -20.48
CA GLY A 31 -18.08 -18.52 -19.03
C GLY A 31 -16.77 -19.12 -18.53
N GLY A 32 -16.24 -20.13 -19.22
CA GLY A 32 -14.96 -20.76 -18.89
C GLY A 32 -13.78 -19.82 -19.09
N GLY A 33 -13.74 -19.09 -20.20
CA GLY A 33 -12.72 -18.08 -20.48
C GLY A 33 -12.79 -16.91 -19.48
N PHE A 34 -13.99 -16.39 -19.20
CA PHE A 34 -14.18 -15.36 -18.18
C PHE A 34 -13.73 -15.83 -16.79
N TYR A 35 -14.13 -17.04 -16.37
CA TYR A 35 -13.71 -17.59 -15.07
C TYR A 35 -12.20 -17.80 -14.99
N ALA A 36 -11.55 -18.28 -16.05
CA ALA A 36 -10.12 -18.53 -16.05
C ALA A 36 -9.28 -17.23 -15.99
N THR A 37 -9.77 -16.17 -16.63
CA THR A 37 -9.21 -14.81 -16.52
C THR A 37 -9.50 -14.20 -15.14
N TYR A 38 -10.76 -14.25 -14.68
CA TYR A 38 -11.19 -13.67 -13.41
C TYR A 38 -10.53 -14.35 -12.19
N SER A 39 -10.37 -15.67 -12.24
CA SER A 39 -9.68 -16.43 -11.19
C SER A 39 -8.16 -16.28 -11.22
N GLY A 40 -7.61 -15.50 -12.15
CA GLY A 40 -6.18 -15.24 -12.28
C GLY A 40 -5.36 -16.42 -12.79
N ARG A 41 -5.97 -17.54 -13.21
CA ARG A 41 -5.21 -18.75 -13.58
C ARG A 41 -4.46 -18.64 -14.92
N ILE A 42 -4.87 -17.74 -15.81
CA ILE A 42 -4.26 -17.56 -17.15
C ILE A 42 -3.42 -16.28 -17.23
N LEU A 43 -3.80 -15.22 -16.49
CA LEU A 43 -3.14 -13.91 -16.56
C LEU A 43 -2.24 -13.59 -15.36
N ALA A 44 -2.10 -14.45 -14.35
CA ALA A 44 -1.23 -14.20 -13.18
C ALA A 44 0.28 -14.32 -13.47
N ALA A 45 0.70 -14.33 -14.74
CA ALA A 45 2.10 -14.30 -15.14
C ALA A 45 2.51 -12.90 -15.63
N GLU A 46 2.21 -11.87 -14.84
CA GLU A 46 2.90 -10.59 -14.93
C GLU A 46 3.67 -10.38 -13.62
N SER A 47 4.97 -10.10 -13.76
CA SER A 47 5.90 -9.70 -12.71
C SER A 47 5.25 -8.78 -11.67
N PRO A 48 5.71 -8.77 -10.40
CA PRO A 48 5.07 -8.00 -9.33
C PRO A 48 5.17 -6.50 -9.62
N ALA A 49 4.23 -6.00 -10.40
CA ALA A 49 3.98 -4.59 -10.61
C ALA A 49 3.21 -4.12 -9.38
N ASP A 50 3.97 -3.59 -8.41
CA ASP A 50 3.61 -2.51 -7.49
C ASP A 50 2.11 -2.36 -7.18
N LEU A 51 1.47 -3.46 -6.75
CA LEU A 51 0.15 -3.40 -6.15
C LEU A 51 0.31 -2.51 -4.91
N PRO A 52 -0.52 -1.46 -4.73
CA PRO A 52 -0.46 -0.66 -3.53
C PRO A 52 -0.56 -1.62 -2.34
N PRO A 53 0.39 -1.56 -1.40
CA PRO A 53 0.50 -2.58 -0.38
C PRO A 53 -0.84 -2.68 0.35
N SER A 54 -1.37 -3.90 0.41
CA SER A 54 -2.61 -4.19 1.13
C SER A 54 -2.52 -3.59 2.54
N VAL A 55 -3.59 -2.91 2.97
CA VAL A 55 -3.73 -2.40 4.34
C VAL A 55 -3.56 -3.52 5.37
N ALA A 56 -3.73 -4.79 4.97
CA ALA A 56 -3.52 -5.95 5.83
C ALA A 56 -2.04 -6.22 6.20
N ASP A 57 -1.08 -5.68 5.43
CA ASP A 57 0.34 -6.01 5.56
C ASP A 57 1.19 -4.93 6.26
N ILE A 58 0.56 -4.18 7.18
CA ILE A 58 1.25 -3.24 8.05
C ILE A 58 1.34 -3.75 9.49
N ALA A 59 2.36 -3.26 10.18
CA ALA A 59 2.57 -3.39 11.60
C ALA A 59 2.96 -2.02 12.17
N PHE A 60 2.52 -1.75 13.40
CA PHE A 60 2.86 -0.52 14.11
C PHE A 60 3.83 -0.82 15.25
N ILE A 61 4.87 0.02 15.35
CA ILE A 61 5.88 -0.07 16.42
C ILE A 61 5.90 1.28 17.14
N PRO A 62 5.37 1.38 18.37
CA PRO A 62 5.44 2.60 19.15
C PRO A 62 6.89 2.88 19.54
N LEU A 63 7.28 4.15 19.50
CA LEU A 63 8.56 4.62 20.02
C LEU A 63 8.40 5.09 21.46
N GLU A 64 9.47 4.94 22.24
CA GLU A 64 9.55 5.55 23.56
C GLU A 64 9.51 7.09 23.45
N PRO A 65 8.77 7.79 24.31
CA PRO A 65 8.72 9.25 24.30
C PRO A 65 10.11 9.87 24.48
N ILE A 66 10.46 10.79 23.59
CA ILE A 66 11.72 11.54 23.61
C ILE A 66 11.46 12.91 24.24
N ILE A 67 12.24 13.25 25.27
CA ILE A 67 12.21 14.57 25.90
C ILE A 67 13.57 15.23 25.66
N ILE A 68 13.57 16.39 25.02
CA ILE A 68 14.79 17.18 24.82
C ILE A 68 14.62 18.59 25.39
N GLY A 69 15.68 19.11 26.00
CA GLY A 69 15.77 20.52 26.33
C GLY A 69 16.08 21.33 25.07
N ILE A 70 15.40 22.46 24.90
CA ILE A 70 15.67 23.42 23.85
C ILE A 70 15.92 24.79 24.49
N GLU A 71 17.06 25.38 24.14
CA GLU A 71 17.47 26.68 24.66
C GLU A 71 16.66 27.79 23.98
N SER A 72 15.92 28.57 24.77
CA SER A 72 15.16 29.74 24.31
C SER A 72 15.67 31.00 25.01
N GLY A 73 16.78 31.56 24.52
CA GLY A 73 17.38 32.71 25.18
C GLY A 73 17.84 32.36 26.61
N SER A 74 17.16 32.89 27.63
CA SER A 74 17.46 32.61 29.05
C SER A 74 16.63 31.49 29.68
N GLU A 75 15.63 30.94 28.99
CA GLU A 75 14.77 29.88 29.51
C GLU A 75 15.02 28.55 28.79
N THR A 76 15.09 27.46 29.56
CA THR A 76 15.14 26.10 29.02
C THR A 76 13.73 25.55 28.95
N ARG A 77 13.23 25.29 27.74
CA ARG A 77 11.95 24.60 27.52
C ARG A 77 12.19 23.14 27.18
N HIS A 78 11.21 22.29 27.45
CA HIS A 78 11.29 20.87 27.13
C HIS A 78 10.34 20.53 26.00
N LEU A 79 10.87 19.99 24.90
CA LEU A 79 10.05 19.37 23.86
C LEU A 79 9.82 17.92 24.23
N ARG A 80 8.54 17.54 24.29
CA ARG A 80 8.10 16.15 24.39
C ARG A 80 7.61 15.69 23.02
N PHE A 81 8.27 14.66 22.49
CA PHE A 81 7.95 14.03 21.22
C PHE A 81 7.59 12.55 21.46
N ALA A 82 6.46 12.10 20.92
CA ALA A 82 6.11 10.69 20.85
C ALA A 82 5.63 10.34 19.45
N ALA A 83 6.00 9.17 18.95
CA ALA A 83 5.62 8.73 17.62
C ALA A 83 5.50 7.21 17.51
N THR A 84 4.88 6.76 16.44
CA THR A 84 4.71 5.36 16.08
C THR A 84 5.21 5.15 14.65
N LEU A 85 6.02 4.12 14.44
CA LEU A 85 6.46 3.73 13.11
C LEU A 85 5.41 2.81 12.47
N GLU A 86 5.03 3.12 11.23
CA GLU A 86 4.32 2.18 10.36
C GLU A 86 5.35 1.44 9.50
N VAL A 87 5.35 0.12 9.61
CA VAL A 87 6.29 -0.76 8.91
C VAL A 87 5.55 -1.85 8.17
N ALA A 88 6.17 -2.39 7.12
CA ALA A 88 5.67 -3.63 6.52
C ALA A 88 5.71 -4.76 7.57
N ARG A 89 4.64 -5.55 7.66
CA ARG A 89 4.53 -6.63 8.66
C ARG A 89 5.71 -7.61 8.60
N THR A 90 6.21 -7.89 7.40
CA THR A 90 7.38 -8.75 7.14
C THR A 90 8.69 -8.23 7.73
N HIS A 91 8.81 -6.92 7.96
CA HIS A 91 10.03 -6.27 8.47
C HIS A 91 9.89 -5.80 9.93
N ARG A 92 8.81 -6.19 10.61
CA ARG A 92 8.53 -5.72 11.97
C ARG A 92 9.69 -5.99 12.94
N ASP A 93 10.20 -7.22 12.95
CA ASP A 93 11.25 -7.60 13.90
C ASP A 93 12.60 -6.98 13.51
N ASP A 94 12.93 -6.92 12.21
CA ASP A 94 14.11 -6.21 11.71
C ASP A 94 14.13 -4.75 12.16
N VAL A 95 13.02 -4.02 12.00
CA VAL A 95 12.92 -2.63 12.44
C VAL A 95 12.96 -2.53 13.96
N ARG A 96 12.37 -3.50 14.68
CA ARG A 96 12.44 -3.55 16.15
C ARG A 96 13.87 -3.64 16.66
N HIS A 97 14.72 -4.42 16.01
CA HIS A 97 16.15 -4.50 16.32
C HIS A 97 16.90 -3.20 16.04
N LEU A 98 16.41 -2.37 15.10
CA LEU A 98 16.99 -1.08 14.74
C LEU A 98 16.46 0.10 15.57
N LEU A 99 15.52 -0.13 16.50
CA LEU A 99 14.95 0.94 17.34
C LEU A 99 16.01 1.79 18.06
N PRO A 100 17.07 1.23 18.68
CA PRO A 100 18.09 2.06 19.33
C PRO A 100 18.75 3.06 18.37
N ARG A 101 19.03 2.62 17.13
CA ARG A 101 19.62 3.47 16.08
C ARG A 101 18.63 4.50 15.55
N ILE A 102 17.36 4.12 15.40
CA ILE A 102 16.29 5.03 14.99
C ILE A 102 16.10 6.13 16.04
N THR A 103 16.03 5.75 17.32
CA THR A 103 15.89 6.69 18.44
C THR A 103 17.07 7.65 18.52
N ASP A 104 18.31 7.18 18.29
CA ASP A 104 19.50 8.04 18.23
C ASP A 104 19.43 9.10 17.13
N VAL A 105 18.99 8.69 15.93
CA VAL A 105 18.79 9.60 14.79
C VAL A 105 17.72 10.64 15.08
N LEU A 106 16.60 10.24 15.70
CA LEU A 106 15.53 11.14 16.06
C LEU A 106 15.98 12.13 17.15
N ASN A 107 16.70 11.66 18.17
CA ASN A 107 17.29 12.53 19.19
C ASN A 107 18.22 13.59 18.57
N SER A 108 19.12 13.15 17.69
CA SER A 108 20.06 14.04 17.00
C SER A 108 19.35 15.04 16.09
N PHE A 109 18.27 14.64 15.41
CA PHE A 109 17.45 15.53 14.61
C PHE A 109 16.73 16.56 15.47
N LEU A 110 15.98 16.11 16.48
CA LEU A 110 15.15 16.97 17.33
C LEU A 110 15.99 18.02 18.07
N ARG A 111 17.21 17.67 18.51
CA ARG A 111 18.15 18.64 19.12
C ARG A 111 18.58 19.78 18.20
N ALA A 112 18.48 19.59 16.88
CA ALA A 112 18.81 20.61 15.88
C ALA A 112 17.57 21.39 15.39
N VAL A 113 16.37 21.08 15.89
CA VAL A 113 15.13 21.77 15.53
C VAL A 113 14.99 23.04 16.36
N ASP A 114 14.70 24.16 15.69
CA ASP A 114 14.43 25.45 16.34
C ASP A 114 13.02 25.46 16.98
N LEU A 115 12.88 26.17 18.11
CA LEU A 115 11.63 26.40 18.81
C LEU A 115 10.55 27.01 17.93
N GLY A 116 10.93 27.86 16.98
CA GLY A 116 10.00 28.46 16.02
C GLY A 116 9.32 27.44 15.09
N GLU A 117 9.80 26.19 15.06
CA GLU A 117 9.18 25.10 14.29
C GLU A 117 8.07 24.37 15.06
N VAL A 118 7.99 24.58 16.39
CA VAL A 118 7.03 23.89 17.25
C VAL A 118 5.80 24.76 17.48
N GLY A 119 4.71 24.44 16.77
CA GLY A 119 3.41 25.14 16.90
C GLY A 119 2.75 25.53 15.58
N ASP A 120 3.51 25.56 14.48
CA ASP A 120 2.98 25.75 13.13
C ASP A 120 2.68 24.38 12.47
N PRO A 121 1.41 24.07 12.15
CA PRO A 121 1.04 22.81 11.50
C PRO A 121 1.79 22.53 10.19
N THR A 122 2.11 23.58 9.42
CA THR A 122 2.82 23.47 8.13
C THR A 122 4.28 23.05 8.34
N ARG A 123 4.89 23.48 9.46
CA ARG A 123 6.25 23.10 9.84
C ARG A 123 6.30 21.68 10.36
N LEU A 124 5.30 21.25 11.13
CA LEU A 124 5.18 19.87 11.61
C LEU A 124 5.18 18.86 10.45
N MET A 125 4.48 19.16 9.35
CA MET A 125 4.49 18.31 8.15
C MET A 125 5.90 18.17 7.55
N ARG A 126 6.67 19.26 7.50
CA ARG A 126 8.06 19.25 7.01
C ARG A 126 8.99 18.47 7.95
N LEU A 127 8.86 18.68 9.26
CA LEU A 127 9.61 17.94 10.28
C LEU A 127 9.33 16.44 10.19
N ARG A 128 8.06 16.03 10.05
CA ARG A 128 7.67 14.63 9.85
C ARG A 128 8.38 14.03 8.64
N ALA A 129 8.35 14.71 7.50
CA ALA A 129 8.98 14.22 6.27
C ALA A 129 10.51 14.08 6.45
N GLN A 130 11.15 15.04 7.11
CA GLN A 130 12.59 15.00 7.40
C GLN A 130 12.96 13.86 8.37
N MET A 131 12.19 13.67 9.45
CA MET A 131 12.36 12.55 10.37
C MET A 131 12.21 11.22 9.65
N LEU A 132 11.12 11.04 8.89
CA LEU A 132 10.86 9.82 8.13
C LEU A 132 12.00 9.50 7.15
N ARG A 133 12.53 10.51 6.46
CA ARG A 133 13.68 10.33 5.56
C ARG A 133 14.90 9.81 6.31
N ARG A 134 15.24 10.39 7.46
CA ARG A 134 16.40 9.95 8.27
C ARG A 134 16.20 8.56 8.84
N VAL A 135 14.98 8.24 9.30
CA VAL A 135 14.62 6.90 9.77
C VAL A 135 14.78 5.86 8.66
N ARG A 136 14.28 6.15 7.44
CA ARG A 136 14.43 5.26 6.28
C ARG A 136 15.89 5.01 5.87
N ILE A 137 16.75 6.02 6.01
CA ILE A 137 18.19 5.87 5.73
C ILE A 137 18.82 4.82 6.65
N VAL A 138 18.45 4.79 7.94
CA VAL A 138 19.03 3.83 8.89
C VAL A 138 18.31 2.49 8.95
N SER A 139 17.01 2.46 8.68
CA SER A 139 16.24 1.21 8.69
C SER A 139 16.44 0.39 7.41
N GLY A 140 16.73 1.05 6.29
CA GLY A 140 16.82 0.46 4.96
C GLY A 140 15.57 0.77 4.12
N GLU A 141 15.74 0.84 2.80
CA GLU A 141 14.68 1.20 1.87
C GLU A 141 13.50 0.21 1.92
N GLY A 142 12.27 0.72 1.84
CA GLY A 142 11.04 -0.08 1.86
C GLY A 142 10.59 -0.64 3.22
N ARG A 143 11.41 -0.54 4.28
CA ARG A 143 11.08 -1.14 5.60
C ARG A 143 10.15 -0.29 6.45
N VAL A 144 10.33 1.03 6.43
CA VAL A 144 9.49 1.99 7.16
C VAL A 144 8.66 2.79 6.16
N ARG A 145 7.34 2.64 6.26
CA ARG A 145 6.38 3.31 5.39
C ARG A 145 6.06 4.70 5.89
N ASP A 146 5.86 4.87 7.19
CA ASP A 146 5.50 6.17 7.75
C ASP A 146 5.95 6.35 9.21
N LEU A 147 5.96 7.61 9.65
CA LEU A 147 6.23 8.05 11.01
C LEU A 147 5.04 8.88 11.51
N LEU A 148 4.23 8.26 12.37
CA LEU A 148 3.02 8.85 12.92
C LEU A 148 3.37 9.60 14.19
N ILE A 149 3.27 10.92 14.19
CA ILE A 149 3.53 11.74 15.38
C ILE A 149 2.30 11.68 16.29
N ASN A 150 2.49 11.19 17.51
CA ASN A 150 1.45 11.10 18.55
C ASN A 150 1.44 12.35 19.44
N GLU A 151 2.63 12.83 19.84
CA GLU A 151 2.78 14.01 20.69
C GLU A 151 3.92 14.88 20.16
N PHE A 152 3.72 16.20 20.14
CA PHE A 152 4.74 17.20 19.81
C PHE A 152 4.43 18.52 20.51
N VAL A 153 4.86 18.64 21.77
CA VAL A 153 4.46 19.73 22.67
C VAL A 153 5.67 20.32 23.40
N LEU A 154 5.70 21.64 23.54
CA LEU A 154 6.66 22.36 24.38
C LEU A 154 6.08 22.60 25.77
N ASN A 155 6.86 22.30 26.80
CA ASN A 155 6.59 22.60 28.21
C ASN A 155 7.65 23.52 28.81
#